data_AF-G5AGY8-F1
#
_entry.id   AF-G5AGY8-F1
#
_cell.length_a   1.000
_cell.length_b   1.000
_cell.length_c   1.000
_cell.angle_alpha   90.00
_cell.angle_beta   90.00
_cell.angle_gamma   90.00
#
_symmetry.space_group_name_H-M   'P 1'
#
loop_
_entity.id
_entity.type
_entity.pdbx_description
1 polymer ?
#
loop_
_entity_poly.entity_id
_entity_poly.type
_entity_poly.pdbx_seq_one_letter_code
_entity_poly.pdbx_strand_id
1 'polypeptide(L)'
;MASQSDLQPGVEEIAAFVDDSVFTQLSAKLGDAKEGNEGALEKKPLRIDEYLKKYRDAGLRVSQKEFKVCLEVKIGIVYEHPDVTVDLAETITVKTIEDLLAKFVPEDNPLITKLGEDEMIRLSDAFTKVTYVGKAQDDLAEYLRDCWKEYNPAKYKAPCVAVVQSSGFGKSRMVRELAIEAQKSALNMKVLYMCARVHESTGFPKATSELRGWLFQEGSKVEDIASRLKTIYVYANKHWADVQKEWLKLFTEQAADTSV
;
A
#
# COMPACT_ATOMS: atom_id res chain seq x y z
N MET A 1 -6.00 17.05 37.86
CA MET A 1 -6.44 17.37 36.48
C MET A 1 -5.29 18.09 35.80
N ALA A 2 -4.47 17.35 35.06
CA ALA A 2 -3.55 17.90 34.07
C ALA A 2 -4.09 17.41 32.72
N SER A 3 -4.37 18.34 31.81
CA SER A 3 -4.91 18.04 30.49
C SER A 3 -3.89 17.23 29.68
N GLN A 4 -4.36 16.23 28.93
CA GLN A 4 -3.59 15.43 27.96
C GLN A 4 -3.12 16.26 26.73
N SER A 5 -2.96 17.58 26.86
CA SER A 5 -2.51 18.50 25.81
C SER A 5 -1.00 18.59 25.67
N ASP A 6 -0.23 18.05 26.62
CA ASP A 6 1.18 18.45 26.83
C ASP A 6 2.23 17.47 26.26
N LEU A 7 1.88 16.57 25.35
CA LEU A 7 2.80 15.52 24.87
C LEU A 7 2.89 15.33 23.35
N GLN A 8 2.42 16.29 22.55
CA GLN A 8 2.67 16.27 21.10
C GLN A 8 3.61 17.40 20.68
N PRO A 9 4.69 17.10 19.92
CA PRO A 9 5.64 18.11 19.47
C PRO A 9 4.94 19.17 18.62
N GLY A 10 5.36 20.42 18.77
CA GLY A 10 4.82 21.54 18.02
C GLY A 10 5.10 21.38 16.51
N VAL A 11 4.17 21.80 15.64
CA VAL A 11 4.38 21.76 14.19
C VAL A 11 5.67 22.50 13.77
N GLU A 12 5.98 23.58 14.48
CA GLU A 12 7.19 24.38 14.27
C GLU A 12 8.46 23.61 14.66
N GLU A 13 8.39 22.77 15.70
CA GLU A 13 9.50 21.92 16.14
C GLU A 13 9.79 20.80 15.13
N ILE A 14 8.73 20.17 14.60
CA ILE A 14 8.83 19.16 13.54
C ILE A 14 9.40 19.79 12.26
N ALA A 15 8.91 20.97 11.87
CA ALA A 15 9.38 21.66 10.67
C ALA A 15 10.87 22.04 10.79
N ALA A 16 11.28 22.60 11.93
CA ALA A 16 12.67 22.95 12.18
C ALA A 16 13.60 21.72 12.11
N PHE A 17 13.15 20.59 12.69
CA PHE A 17 13.91 19.34 12.62
C PHE A 17 14.09 18.83 11.20
N VAL A 18 13.04 18.90 10.37
CA VAL A 18 13.12 18.47 8.96
C VAL A 18 14.08 19.37 8.19
N ASP A 19 13.99 20.69 8.36
CA ASP A 19 14.92 21.64 7.73
C ASP A 19 16.38 21.35 8.12
N ASP A 20 16.65 21.06 9.40
CA ASP A 20 17.98 20.69 9.91
C ASP A 20 18.49 19.35 9.36
N SER A 21 17.64 18.33 9.36
CA SER A 21 18.00 16.99 8.89
C SER A 21 18.31 17.01 7.39
N VAL A 22 17.47 17.66 6.58
CA VAL A 22 17.67 17.77 5.12
C VAL A 22 18.96 18.52 4.81
N PHE A 23 19.17 19.68 5.44
CA PHE A 23 20.39 20.47 5.22
C PHE A 23 21.65 19.68 5.58
N THR A 24 21.67 19.05 6.76
CA THR A 24 22.83 18.28 7.23
C THR A 24 23.17 17.14 6.25
N GLN A 25 22.16 16.44 5.75
CA GLN A 25 22.36 15.33 4.81
C GLN A 25 22.80 15.81 3.42
N LEU A 26 22.25 16.92 2.93
CA LEU A 26 22.68 17.53 1.68
C LEU A 26 24.13 18.00 1.76
N SER A 27 24.50 18.74 2.81
CA SER A 27 25.87 19.22 3.01
C SER A 27 26.87 18.07 3.14
N ALA A 28 26.51 16.99 3.84
CA ALA A 28 27.36 15.80 3.94
C ALA A 28 27.55 15.06 2.60
N LYS A 29 26.57 15.12 1.70
CA LYS A 29 26.61 14.43 0.40
C LYS A 29 27.25 15.26 -0.71
N LEU A 30 27.03 16.56 -0.68
CA LEU A 30 27.52 17.52 -1.68
C LEU A 30 28.88 18.13 -1.29
N GLY A 31 29.32 17.91 -0.05
CA GLY A 31 30.57 18.41 0.51
C GLY A 31 30.41 19.81 1.07
N ASP A 32 30.99 20.07 2.24
CA ASP A 32 31.07 21.42 2.80
C ASP A 32 31.71 22.35 1.79
N ALA A 33 31.06 23.49 1.55
CA ALA A 33 31.65 24.59 0.82
C ALA A 33 33.02 24.91 1.43
N LYS A 34 34.09 24.66 0.70
CA LYS A 34 35.40 25.20 1.04
C LYS A 34 35.29 26.73 0.92
N GLU A 35 35.75 27.44 1.95
CA GLU A 35 35.74 28.91 2.02
C GLU A 35 36.20 29.52 0.68
N GLY A 36 35.34 30.36 0.10
CA GLY A 36 35.64 31.16 -1.10
C GLY A 36 34.90 30.78 -2.40
N ASN A 37 33.99 29.82 -2.40
CA ASN A 37 33.24 29.45 -3.61
C ASN A 37 31.81 30.06 -3.62
N GLU A 38 31.49 30.85 -4.64
CA GLU A 38 30.10 31.13 -5.03
C GLU A 38 29.44 29.80 -5.40
N GLY A 39 28.50 29.31 -4.58
CA GLY A 39 27.88 27.99 -4.74
C GLY A 39 27.72 27.17 -3.46
N ALA A 40 28.09 27.72 -2.30
CA ALA A 40 27.85 27.07 -1.01
C ALA A 40 26.36 26.76 -0.79
N LEU A 41 26.06 25.53 -0.35
CA LEU A 41 24.70 25.15 0.01
C LEU A 41 24.28 25.92 1.26
N GLU A 42 23.29 26.79 1.13
CA GLU A 42 22.73 27.53 2.27
C GLU A 42 21.53 26.79 2.86
N LYS A 43 21.40 26.78 4.19
CA LYS A 43 20.21 26.24 4.86
C LYS A 43 19.00 27.09 4.50
N LYS A 44 18.01 26.47 3.86
CA LYS A 44 16.77 27.12 3.46
C LYS A 44 15.55 26.45 4.11
N PRO A 45 14.56 27.23 4.56
CA PRO A 45 13.34 26.68 5.14
C PRO A 45 12.46 26.05 4.06
N LEU A 46 12.04 24.79 4.26
CA LEU A 46 11.21 24.07 3.29
C LEU A 46 9.73 24.49 3.35
N ARG A 47 9.33 25.19 4.43
CA ARG A 47 7.96 25.68 4.69
C ARG A 47 6.92 24.56 4.59
N ILE A 48 7.20 23.45 5.26
CA ILE A 48 6.32 22.28 5.35
C ILE A 48 5.28 22.40 6.47
N ASP A 49 5.30 23.50 7.23
CA ASP A 49 4.43 23.76 8.38
C ASP A 49 2.95 23.81 8.02
N GLU A 50 2.57 24.42 6.88
CA GLU A 50 1.19 24.37 6.36
C GLU A 50 0.74 22.95 6.03
N TYR A 51 1.66 22.13 5.52
CA TYR A 51 1.38 20.73 5.20
C TYR A 51 1.23 19.92 6.48
N LEU A 52 2.14 20.08 7.45
CA LEU A 52 2.08 19.43 8.75
C LEU A 52 0.82 19.81 9.55
N LYS A 53 0.34 21.06 9.47
CA LYS A 53 -0.93 21.52 10.08
C LYS A 53 -2.12 20.69 9.58
N LYS A 54 -2.14 20.30 8.31
CA LYS A 54 -3.21 19.48 7.71
C LYS A 54 -3.25 18.04 8.25
N TYR A 55 -2.12 17.52 8.74
CA TYR A 55 -2.00 16.13 9.23
C TYR A 55 -1.82 16.05 10.75
N ARG A 56 -1.97 17.17 11.45
CA ARG A 56 -1.87 17.24 12.92
C ARG A 56 -2.84 16.28 13.61
N ASP A 57 -4.07 16.21 13.12
CA ASP A 57 -5.12 15.35 13.66
C ASP A 57 -5.01 13.89 13.17
N ALA A 58 -4.38 13.67 12.01
CA ALA A 58 -4.17 12.35 11.42
C ALA A 58 -2.94 11.63 11.99
N GLY A 59 -2.02 12.37 12.62
CA GLY A 59 -0.74 11.86 13.09
C GLY A 59 0.29 11.78 11.95
N LEU A 60 1.54 12.17 12.28
CA LEU A 60 2.71 12.26 11.38
C LEU A 60 3.02 10.96 10.61
N ARG A 61 2.50 9.83 11.09
CA ARG A 61 2.68 8.47 10.58
C ARG A 61 1.64 8.05 9.51
N VAL A 62 0.45 8.64 9.49
CA VAL A 62 -0.66 8.24 8.58
C VAL A 62 -0.50 8.81 7.16
N SER A 63 0.28 9.87 7.00
CA SER A 63 0.50 10.56 5.73
C SER A 63 1.90 10.40 5.16
N GLN A 64 2.70 9.42 5.61
CA GLN A 64 4.10 9.23 5.17
C GLN A 64 4.28 9.27 3.65
N LYS A 65 3.34 8.70 2.88
CA LYS A 65 3.41 8.72 1.41
C LYS A 65 3.20 10.12 0.84
N GLU A 66 2.21 10.86 1.35
CA GLU A 66 1.89 12.23 0.93
C GLU A 66 2.95 13.22 1.43
N PHE A 67 3.52 12.97 2.60
CA PHE A 67 4.62 13.74 3.18
C PHE A 67 5.94 13.49 2.46
N LYS A 68 6.25 12.24 2.10
CA LYS A 68 7.42 11.84 1.30
C LYS A 68 7.44 12.58 -0.03
N VAL A 69 6.36 12.48 -0.81
CA VAL A 69 6.26 13.15 -2.12
C VAL A 69 6.37 14.68 -1.98
N CYS A 70 5.76 15.26 -0.95
CA CYS A 70 5.85 16.69 -0.70
C CYS A 70 7.28 17.12 -0.37
N LEU A 71 7.97 16.37 0.50
CA LEU A 71 9.33 16.67 0.95
C LEU A 71 10.34 16.52 -0.20
N GLU A 72 10.24 15.47 -1.02
CA GLU A 72 11.07 15.28 -2.23
C GLU A 72 10.98 16.48 -3.17
N VAL A 73 9.75 16.89 -3.49
CA VAL A 73 9.49 18.03 -4.38
C VAL A 73 10.04 19.32 -3.77
N LYS A 74 9.86 19.52 -2.46
CA LYS A 74 10.35 20.72 -1.77
C LYS A 74 11.87 20.77 -1.73
N ILE A 75 12.57 19.65 -1.54
CA ILE A 75 14.03 19.60 -1.58
C ILE A 75 14.53 20.07 -2.96
N GLY A 76 13.95 19.54 -4.04
CA GLY A 76 14.32 19.95 -5.40
C GLY A 76 14.06 21.43 -5.70
N ILE A 77 12.90 21.94 -5.30
CA ILE A 77 12.49 23.35 -5.53
C ILE A 77 13.24 24.34 -4.66
N VAL A 78 13.60 23.97 -3.42
CA VAL A 78 14.18 24.94 -2.48
C VAL A 78 15.69 25.02 -2.65
N TYR A 79 16.35 23.89 -2.87
CA TYR A 79 17.79 23.85 -3.01
C TYR A 79 18.26 24.15 -4.43
N GLU A 80 17.41 23.99 -5.47
CA GLU A 80 17.66 24.33 -6.90
C GLU A 80 19.12 24.13 -7.34
N HIS A 81 19.74 23.05 -6.87
CA HIS A 81 21.16 22.78 -7.06
C HIS A 81 21.33 21.72 -8.14
N PRO A 82 22.26 21.87 -9.11
CA PRO A 82 22.43 20.93 -10.21
C PRO A 82 22.64 19.47 -9.76
N ASP A 83 23.30 19.31 -8.61
CA ASP A 83 23.62 17.99 -8.04
C ASP A 83 22.52 17.43 -7.11
N VAL A 84 21.44 18.16 -6.87
CA VAL A 84 20.25 17.65 -6.16
C VAL A 84 19.36 16.92 -7.16
N THR A 85 19.75 15.69 -7.47
CA THR A 85 18.99 14.80 -8.34
C THR A 85 17.74 14.27 -7.64
N VAL A 86 16.79 13.73 -8.42
CA VAL A 86 15.58 13.06 -7.89
C VAL A 86 15.95 11.92 -6.93
N ASP A 87 16.94 11.10 -7.30
CA ASP A 87 17.39 9.97 -6.48
C ASP A 87 18.03 10.41 -5.16
N LEU A 88 18.78 11.52 -5.18
CA LEU A 88 19.36 12.09 -3.97
C LEU A 88 18.28 12.67 -3.05
N ALA A 89 17.29 13.38 -3.62
CA ALA A 89 16.16 13.92 -2.88
C ALA A 89 15.30 12.81 -2.24
N GLU A 90 15.06 11.70 -2.95
CA GLU A 90 14.36 10.53 -2.41
C GLU A 90 15.16 9.91 -1.25
N THR A 91 16.46 9.71 -1.44
CA THR A 91 17.33 9.12 -0.41
C THR A 91 17.32 9.93 0.89
N ILE A 92 17.46 11.26 0.76
CA ILE A 92 17.45 12.18 1.90
C ILE A 92 16.07 12.21 2.55
N THR A 93 15.01 12.22 1.75
CA THR A 93 13.63 12.19 2.26
C THR A 93 13.36 10.95 3.10
N VAL A 94 13.73 9.76 2.62
CA VAL A 94 13.54 8.50 3.36
C VAL A 94 14.22 8.57 4.72
N LYS A 95 15.49 8.97 4.74
CA LYS A 95 16.27 9.06 5.99
C LYS A 95 15.75 10.14 6.94
N THR A 96 15.39 11.32 6.42
CA THR A 96 14.79 12.38 7.25
C THR A 96 13.47 11.94 7.88
N ILE A 97 12.65 11.17 7.18
CA ILE A 97 11.43 10.58 7.74
C ILE A 97 11.76 9.58 8.85
N GLU A 98 12.75 8.69 8.64
CA GLU A 98 13.20 7.75 9.68
C GLU A 98 13.66 8.48 10.95
N ASP A 99 14.52 9.48 10.82
CA ASP A 99 15.05 10.26 11.94
C ASP A 99 13.94 11.02 12.67
N LEU A 100 12.96 11.56 11.92
CA LEU A 100 11.80 12.28 12.47
C LEU A 100 10.88 11.34 13.25
N LEU A 101 10.67 10.13 12.75
CA LEU A 101 9.86 9.11 13.43
C LEU A 101 10.56 8.61 14.70
N ALA A 102 11.87 8.42 14.67
CA ALA A 102 12.66 8.02 15.83
C ALA A 102 12.64 9.10 16.93
N LYS A 103 12.65 10.38 16.55
CA LYS A 103 12.68 11.50 17.50
C LYS A 103 11.32 11.83 18.09
N PHE A 104 10.26 11.79 17.28
CA PHE A 104 8.96 12.39 17.66
C PHE A 104 7.82 11.38 17.81
N VAL A 105 8.04 10.10 17.55
CA VAL A 105 7.03 9.06 17.78
C VAL A 105 7.57 7.99 18.73
N PRO A 106 7.11 7.94 20.01
CA PRO A 106 7.48 6.86 20.91
C PRO A 106 7.04 5.52 20.33
N GLU A 107 7.86 4.48 20.54
CA GLU A 107 7.67 3.12 19.98
C GLU A 107 6.30 2.51 20.29
N ASP A 108 5.62 2.99 21.33
CA ASP A 108 4.34 2.47 21.84
C ASP A 108 3.07 3.21 21.35
N ASN A 109 3.06 3.79 20.14
CA ASN A 109 1.85 4.42 19.59
C ASN A 109 0.97 3.39 18.83
N PRO A 110 -0.26 3.07 19.31
CA PRO A 110 -1.12 1.98 18.80
C PRO A 110 -1.70 2.19 17.38
N LEU A 111 -1.25 3.19 16.62
CA LEU A 111 -1.73 3.50 15.27
C LEU A 111 -0.75 3.09 14.16
N ILE A 112 0.48 2.68 14.50
CA ILE A 112 1.31 1.81 13.65
C ILE A 112 1.79 0.65 14.52
N THR A 113 0.94 -0.33 14.70
CA THR A 113 1.43 -1.70 14.81
C THR A 113 1.48 -2.26 13.39
N LYS A 114 2.65 -2.76 12.95
CA LYS A 114 2.63 -4.07 12.30
C LYS A 114 1.76 -4.89 13.24
N LEU A 115 0.53 -5.20 12.82
CA LEU A 115 -0.44 -5.89 13.69
C LEU A 115 0.35 -6.94 14.44
N GLY A 116 0.38 -6.82 15.76
CA GLY A 116 1.15 -7.76 16.58
C GLY A 116 0.75 -9.17 16.17
N GLU A 117 1.61 -10.17 16.34
CA GLU A 117 1.25 -11.54 15.95
C GLU A 117 -0.13 -11.94 16.48
N ASP A 118 -0.45 -11.51 17.70
CA ASP A 118 -1.78 -11.64 18.33
C ASP A 118 -2.91 -10.92 17.60
N GLU A 119 -2.70 -9.71 17.09
CA GLU A 119 -3.72 -8.98 16.31
C GLU A 119 -3.90 -9.57 14.91
N MET A 120 -2.82 -10.05 14.29
CA MET A 120 -2.89 -10.80 13.03
C MET A 120 -3.65 -12.12 13.22
N ILE A 121 -3.42 -12.81 14.34
CA ILE A 121 -4.19 -14.00 14.73
C ILE A 121 -5.65 -13.64 14.92
N ARG A 122 -5.96 -12.56 15.67
CA ARG A 122 -7.35 -12.11 15.89
C ARG A 122 -8.05 -11.74 14.59
N LEU A 123 -7.38 -11.05 13.67
CA LEU A 123 -7.94 -10.69 12.36
C LEU A 123 -8.11 -11.91 11.48
N SER A 124 -7.14 -12.82 11.44
CA SER A 124 -7.27 -14.10 10.75
C SER A 124 -8.48 -14.88 11.29
N ASP A 125 -8.64 -14.95 12.60
CA ASP A 125 -9.76 -15.62 13.27
C ASP A 125 -11.10 -14.94 12.95
N ALA A 126 -11.17 -13.62 13.04
CA ALA A 126 -12.35 -12.86 12.64
C ALA A 126 -12.69 -13.09 11.16
N PHE A 127 -11.69 -13.24 10.29
CA PHE A 127 -11.86 -13.41 8.86
C PHE A 127 -12.16 -14.85 8.43
N THR A 128 -11.71 -15.84 9.19
CA THR A 128 -11.77 -17.27 8.80
C THR A 128 -12.72 -18.10 9.67
N LYS A 129 -12.79 -17.84 10.98
CA LYS A 129 -13.56 -18.64 11.95
C LYS A 129 -14.95 -18.07 12.21
N VAL A 130 -15.12 -16.75 12.14
CA VAL A 130 -16.43 -16.11 12.37
C VAL A 130 -17.33 -16.33 11.17
N THR A 131 -18.57 -16.76 11.43
CA THR A 131 -19.61 -16.89 10.40
C THR A 131 -19.95 -15.52 9.83
N TYR A 132 -19.88 -15.39 8.52
CA TYR A 132 -20.29 -14.17 7.84
C TYR A 132 -21.83 -14.09 7.80
N VAL A 133 -22.40 -12.97 8.23
CA VAL A 133 -23.86 -12.76 8.33
C VAL A 133 -24.39 -11.78 7.27
N GLY A 134 -23.55 -11.42 6.29
CA GLY A 134 -23.93 -10.52 5.19
C GLY A 134 -24.32 -11.25 3.90
N LYS A 135 -24.70 -10.46 2.89
CA LYS A 135 -25.03 -10.91 1.53
C LYS A 135 -24.26 -10.21 0.40
N ALA A 136 -23.25 -9.41 0.75
CA ALA A 136 -22.50 -8.60 -0.22
C ALA A 136 -21.84 -9.42 -1.34
N GLN A 137 -21.43 -10.66 -1.04
CA GLN A 137 -20.93 -11.61 -2.03
C GLN A 137 -22.01 -12.04 -3.02
N ASP A 138 -23.26 -12.18 -2.58
CA ASP A 138 -24.38 -12.59 -3.44
C ASP A 138 -24.71 -11.44 -4.40
N ASP A 139 -24.80 -10.22 -3.86
CA ASP A 139 -25.03 -8.99 -4.63
C ASP A 139 -23.88 -8.80 -5.66
N LEU A 140 -22.62 -9.04 -5.27
CA LEU A 140 -21.48 -8.98 -6.19
C LEU A 140 -21.54 -10.09 -7.25
N ALA A 141 -21.92 -11.32 -6.88
CA ALA A 141 -22.02 -12.44 -7.81
C ALA A 141 -23.11 -12.20 -8.86
N GLU A 142 -24.25 -11.63 -8.46
CA GLU A 142 -25.31 -11.21 -9.36
C GLU A 142 -24.82 -10.12 -10.31
N TYR A 143 -24.21 -9.07 -9.79
CA TYR A 143 -23.66 -7.98 -10.59
C TYR A 143 -22.64 -8.46 -11.65
N LEU A 144 -21.71 -9.34 -11.25
CA LEU A 144 -20.72 -9.91 -12.17
C LEU A 144 -21.36 -10.77 -13.26
N ARG A 145 -22.42 -11.53 -12.93
CA ARG A 145 -23.16 -12.32 -13.91
C ARG A 145 -23.89 -11.44 -14.90
N ASP A 146 -24.50 -10.36 -14.46
CA ASP A 146 -25.19 -9.43 -15.36
C ASP A 146 -24.21 -8.69 -16.26
N CYS A 147 -23.07 -8.25 -15.72
CA CYS A 147 -21.97 -7.71 -16.53
C CYS A 147 -21.49 -8.72 -17.59
N TRP A 148 -21.41 -10.00 -17.24
CA TRP A 148 -21.01 -11.05 -18.18
C TRP A 148 -22.04 -11.29 -19.29
N LYS A 149 -23.35 -11.23 -18.98
CA LYS A 149 -24.42 -11.36 -19.99
C LYS A 149 -24.37 -10.23 -21.03
N GLU A 150 -24.04 -9.02 -20.59
CA GLU A 150 -23.92 -7.84 -21.45
C GLU A 150 -22.57 -7.76 -22.19
N TYR A 151 -21.59 -8.57 -21.79
CA TYR A 151 -20.26 -8.53 -22.38
C TYR A 151 -20.30 -8.97 -23.85
N ASN A 152 -19.84 -8.06 -24.71
CA ASN A 152 -19.64 -8.29 -26.13
C ASN A 152 -18.20 -7.88 -26.50
N PRO A 153 -17.35 -8.82 -26.98
CA PRO A 153 -15.95 -8.53 -27.32
C PRO A 153 -15.80 -7.55 -28.50
N ALA A 154 -16.84 -7.35 -29.33
CA ALA A 154 -16.83 -6.33 -30.38
C ALA A 154 -17.04 -4.90 -29.83
N LYS A 155 -17.63 -4.78 -28.63
CA LYS A 155 -17.94 -3.49 -27.98
C LYS A 155 -16.98 -3.16 -26.83
N TYR A 156 -16.51 -4.18 -26.11
CA TYR A 156 -15.71 -4.03 -24.90
C TYR A 156 -14.39 -4.79 -25.01
N LYS A 157 -13.30 -4.17 -24.53
CA LYS A 157 -11.97 -4.78 -24.54
C LYS A 157 -11.83 -5.94 -23.55
N ALA A 158 -12.45 -5.81 -22.37
CA ALA A 158 -12.49 -6.83 -21.33
C ALA A 158 -13.58 -6.47 -20.30
N PRO A 159 -14.19 -7.46 -19.62
CA PRO A 159 -15.06 -7.20 -18.50
C PRO A 159 -14.21 -6.89 -17.25
N CYS A 160 -14.16 -5.62 -16.85
CA CYS A 160 -13.47 -5.18 -15.63
C CYS A 160 -14.47 -4.49 -14.71
N VAL A 161 -14.46 -4.86 -13.43
CA VAL A 161 -15.28 -4.24 -12.38
C VAL A 161 -14.37 -3.72 -11.28
N ALA A 162 -14.56 -2.44 -10.91
CA ALA A 162 -13.85 -1.82 -9.80
C ALA A 162 -14.76 -1.73 -8.57
N VAL A 163 -14.30 -2.24 -7.44
CA VAL A 163 -14.96 -2.08 -6.14
C VAL A 163 -14.18 -1.04 -5.33
N VAL A 164 -14.77 0.15 -5.16
CA VAL A 164 -14.16 1.27 -4.43
C VAL A 164 -14.84 1.42 -3.07
N GLN A 165 -14.07 1.25 -2.00
CA GLN A 165 -14.56 1.40 -0.63
C GLN A 165 -13.41 1.75 0.32
N SER A 166 -13.71 2.44 1.41
CA SER A 166 -12.75 2.78 2.47
C SER A 166 -12.06 1.55 3.08
N SER A 167 -10.89 1.75 3.70
CA SER A 167 -10.14 0.67 4.37
C SER A 167 -10.93 0.10 5.55
N GLY A 168 -10.85 -1.20 5.79
CA GLY A 168 -11.55 -1.88 6.90
C GLY A 168 -13.01 -2.25 6.64
N PHE A 169 -13.63 -1.81 5.53
CA PHE A 169 -15.06 -2.06 5.26
C PHE A 169 -15.37 -3.43 4.61
N GLY A 170 -14.46 -4.41 4.71
CA GLY A 170 -14.77 -5.79 4.34
C GLY A 170 -14.63 -6.17 2.86
N LYS A 171 -14.01 -5.36 2.00
CA LYS A 171 -13.75 -5.71 0.58
C LYS A 171 -13.12 -7.10 0.42
N SER A 172 -12.03 -7.37 1.14
CA SER A 172 -11.36 -8.67 1.06
C SER A 172 -12.26 -9.80 1.57
N ARG A 173 -13.08 -9.52 2.60
CA ARG A 173 -14.00 -10.50 3.17
C ARG A 173 -15.08 -10.86 2.16
N MET A 174 -15.69 -9.87 1.51
CA MET A 174 -16.67 -10.06 0.45
C MET A 174 -16.11 -10.95 -0.68
N VAL A 175 -14.88 -10.69 -1.14
CA VAL A 175 -14.24 -11.52 -2.19
C VAL A 175 -13.95 -12.94 -1.70
N ARG A 176 -13.57 -13.13 -0.42
CA ARG A 176 -13.42 -14.47 0.17
C ARG A 176 -14.74 -15.23 0.23
N GLU A 177 -15.81 -14.59 0.70
CA GLU A 177 -17.12 -15.24 0.77
C GLU A 177 -17.63 -15.60 -0.63
N LEU A 178 -17.38 -14.74 -1.63
CA LEU A 178 -17.64 -15.08 -3.04
C LEU A 178 -16.85 -16.32 -3.49
N ALA A 179 -15.58 -16.42 -3.11
CA ALA A 179 -14.73 -17.57 -3.41
C ALA A 179 -15.21 -18.87 -2.72
N ILE A 180 -15.73 -18.77 -1.49
CA ILE A 180 -16.34 -19.90 -0.76
C ILE A 180 -17.63 -20.35 -1.46
N GLU A 181 -18.49 -19.41 -1.85
CA GLU A 181 -19.72 -19.74 -2.60
C GLU A 181 -19.39 -20.35 -3.97
N ALA A 182 -18.31 -19.90 -4.62
CA ALA A 182 -17.84 -20.49 -5.88
C ALA A 182 -17.39 -21.95 -5.74
N GLN A 183 -17.06 -22.41 -4.53
CA GLN A 183 -16.77 -23.81 -4.24
C GLN A 183 -18.05 -24.66 -4.18
N LYS A 184 -19.18 -24.08 -3.75
CA LYS A 184 -20.48 -24.76 -3.64
C LYS A 184 -21.16 -25.00 -5.00
N SER A 185 -20.47 -24.74 -6.11
CA SER A 185 -20.83 -25.08 -7.49
C SER A 185 -21.98 -24.28 -8.12
N ALA A 186 -22.73 -23.48 -7.35
CA ALA A 186 -23.91 -22.77 -7.85
C ALA A 186 -23.61 -21.52 -8.71
N LEU A 187 -22.38 -20.99 -8.66
CA LEU A 187 -22.08 -19.67 -9.22
C LEU A 187 -21.51 -19.67 -10.65
N ASN A 188 -21.22 -20.84 -11.25
CA ASN A 188 -20.57 -20.95 -12.58
C ASN A 188 -19.35 -20.03 -12.75
N MET A 189 -18.60 -19.80 -11.66
CA MET A 189 -17.41 -18.94 -11.64
C MET A 189 -16.34 -19.55 -10.75
N LYS A 190 -15.10 -19.10 -10.94
CA LYS A 190 -13.97 -19.36 -10.05
C LYS A 190 -13.31 -18.05 -9.70
N VAL A 191 -12.88 -17.94 -8.44
CA VAL A 191 -12.36 -16.70 -7.86
C VAL A 191 -10.92 -16.94 -7.44
N LEU A 192 -10.00 -16.28 -8.13
CA LEU A 192 -8.61 -16.16 -7.74
C LEU A 192 -8.44 -14.86 -6.96
N TYR A 193 -7.92 -14.94 -5.74
CA TYR A 193 -7.55 -13.77 -4.97
C TYR A 193 -6.07 -13.43 -5.16
N MET A 194 -5.80 -12.15 -5.30
CA MET A 194 -4.46 -11.61 -5.37
C MET A 194 -4.44 -10.20 -4.78
N CYS A 195 -3.44 -9.93 -3.96
CA CYS A 195 -3.14 -8.58 -3.50
C CYS A 195 -2.05 -7.98 -4.40
N ALA A 196 -2.44 -7.13 -5.35
CA ALA A 196 -1.52 -6.53 -6.32
C ALA A 196 -0.72 -5.32 -5.77
N ARG A 197 -0.78 -5.04 -4.46
CA ARG A 197 -0.05 -3.91 -3.85
C ARG A 197 1.46 -4.19 -3.86
N VAL A 198 2.25 -3.17 -4.18
CA VAL A 198 3.72 -3.25 -4.23
C VAL A 198 4.34 -3.18 -2.83
N HIS A 199 3.72 -2.43 -1.91
CA HIS A 199 4.16 -2.30 -0.52
C HIS A 199 3.55 -3.41 0.34
N GLU A 200 4.23 -3.74 1.44
CA GLU A 200 3.71 -4.67 2.44
C GLU A 200 2.30 -4.24 2.86
N SER A 201 1.32 -5.11 2.60
CA SER A 201 -0.01 -4.95 3.18
C SER A 201 0.09 -5.38 4.63
N THR A 202 -0.14 -4.45 5.55
CA THR A 202 -0.25 -4.78 6.97
C THR A 202 -1.55 -5.53 7.27
N GLY A 203 -2.57 -5.46 6.40
CA GLY A 203 -3.88 -6.08 6.62
C GLY A 203 -4.00 -7.55 6.20
N PHE A 204 -5.09 -8.19 6.62
CA PHE A 204 -5.49 -9.54 6.24
C PHE A 204 -6.52 -9.54 5.08
N PRO A 205 -6.49 -10.51 4.15
CA PRO A 205 -5.48 -11.57 4.00
C PRO A 205 -4.12 -10.99 3.60
N LYS A 206 -3.05 -11.75 3.84
CA LYS A 206 -1.67 -11.33 3.56
C LYS A 206 -1.48 -11.02 2.07
N ALA A 207 -0.46 -10.22 1.77
CA ALA A 207 -0.07 -9.96 0.39
C ALA A 207 0.37 -11.26 -0.32
N THR A 208 0.04 -11.38 -1.61
CA THR A 208 0.44 -12.48 -2.49
C THR A 208 1.63 -11.99 -3.33
N SER A 209 2.80 -11.84 -2.70
CA SER A 209 3.97 -11.20 -3.29
C SER A 209 4.53 -12.00 -4.48
N GLU A 210 4.52 -13.32 -4.39
CA GLU A 210 5.02 -14.21 -5.45
C GLU A 210 4.05 -14.21 -6.64
N LEU A 211 2.75 -14.39 -6.40
CA LEU A 211 1.75 -14.31 -7.47
C LEU A 211 1.75 -12.94 -8.16
N ARG A 212 1.93 -11.86 -7.39
CA ARG A 212 2.09 -10.51 -7.93
C ARG A 212 3.37 -10.39 -8.75
N GLY A 213 4.50 -10.89 -8.24
CA GLY A 213 5.80 -10.84 -8.91
C GLY A 213 5.80 -11.61 -10.22
N TRP A 214 5.13 -12.77 -10.25
CA TRP A 214 4.92 -13.55 -11.45
C TRP A 214 4.01 -12.83 -12.45
N LEU A 215 2.84 -12.33 -12.00
CA LEU A 215 1.85 -11.74 -12.91
C LEU A 215 2.30 -10.38 -13.45
N PHE A 216 2.83 -9.52 -12.58
CA PHE A 216 3.23 -8.13 -12.82
C PHE A 216 4.74 -7.92 -12.68
N GLN A 217 5.54 -8.84 -13.22
CA GLN A 217 7.00 -8.74 -13.20
C GLN A 217 7.46 -7.39 -13.77
N GLU A 218 8.49 -6.78 -13.18
CA GLU A 218 9.04 -5.51 -13.64
C GLU A 218 9.47 -5.59 -15.11
N GLY A 219 9.11 -4.57 -15.90
CA GLY A 219 9.35 -4.55 -17.34
C GLY A 219 8.37 -5.39 -18.20
N SER A 220 7.35 -6.04 -17.59
CA SER A 220 6.33 -6.77 -18.34
C SER A 220 5.55 -5.86 -19.28
N LYS A 221 5.33 -6.32 -20.51
CA LYS A 221 4.42 -5.67 -21.47
C LYS A 221 2.99 -6.16 -21.26
N VAL A 222 2.05 -5.47 -21.88
CA VAL A 222 0.62 -5.82 -21.81
C VAL A 222 0.39 -7.25 -22.33
N GLU A 223 1.12 -7.66 -23.35
CA GLU A 223 1.02 -8.98 -23.96
C GLU A 223 1.49 -10.10 -23.01
N ASP A 224 2.51 -9.82 -22.19
CA ASP A 224 3.04 -10.76 -21.20
C ASP A 224 1.99 -11.01 -20.10
N ILE A 225 1.41 -9.93 -19.59
CA ILE A 225 0.34 -9.99 -18.57
C ILE A 225 -0.88 -10.72 -19.15
N ALA A 226 -1.29 -10.40 -20.38
CA ALA A 226 -2.41 -11.07 -21.04
C ALA A 226 -2.15 -12.57 -21.24
N SER A 227 -0.93 -12.96 -21.60
CA SER A 227 -0.51 -14.36 -21.72
C SER A 227 -0.62 -15.10 -20.37
N ARG A 228 -0.14 -14.49 -19.28
CA ARG A 228 -0.23 -15.06 -17.93
C ARG A 228 -1.68 -15.20 -17.43
N LEU A 229 -2.51 -14.18 -17.67
CA LEU A 229 -3.95 -14.25 -17.38
C LEU A 229 -4.64 -15.37 -18.18
N LYS A 230 -4.26 -15.55 -19.45
CA LYS A 230 -4.75 -16.67 -20.26
C LYS A 230 -4.31 -18.02 -19.69
N THR A 231 -3.08 -18.14 -19.19
CA THR A 231 -2.59 -19.34 -18.51
C THR A 231 -3.41 -19.66 -17.26
N ILE A 232 -3.69 -18.66 -16.41
CA ILE A 232 -4.57 -18.81 -15.23
C ILE A 232 -5.95 -19.34 -15.67
N TYR A 233 -6.54 -18.75 -16.71
CA TYR A 233 -7.84 -19.18 -17.23
C TYR A 233 -7.83 -20.62 -17.76
N VAL A 234 -6.82 -20.98 -18.55
CA VAL A 234 -6.67 -22.34 -19.10
C VAL A 234 -6.47 -23.36 -17.98
N TYR A 235 -5.68 -23.02 -16.96
CA TYR A 235 -5.50 -23.87 -15.78
C TYR A 235 -6.83 -24.08 -15.05
N ALA A 236 -7.57 -23.00 -14.77
CA ALA A 236 -8.87 -23.09 -14.10
C ALA A 236 -9.87 -23.97 -14.86
N ASN A 237 -9.90 -23.88 -16.18
CA ASN A 237 -10.77 -24.72 -17.00
C ASN A 237 -10.39 -26.21 -16.94
N LYS A 238 -9.08 -26.53 -16.94
CA LYS A 238 -8.60 -27.91 -16.83
C LYS A 238 -8.85 -28.50 -15.44
N HIS A 239 -8.78 -27.68 -14.40
CA HIS A 239 -8.87 -28.08 -13.00
C HIS A 239 -10.18 -27.61 -12.34
N TRP A 240 -11.25 -27.39 -13.11
CA TRP A 240 -12.47 -26.70 -12.66
C TRP A 240 -13.09 -27.26 -11.38
N ALA A 241 -13.05 -28.59 -11.22
CA ALA A 241 -13.61 -29.28 -10.07
C ALA A 241 -12.93 -28.87 -8.74
N ASP A 242 -11.61 -28.63 -8.77
CA ASP A 242 -10.80 -28.50 -7.55
C ASP A 242 -10.06 -27.16 -7.43
N VAL A 243 -9.90 -26.41 -8.51
CA VAL A 243 -9.12 -25.16 -8.55
C VAL A 243 -9.59 -24.13 -7.51
N GLN A 244 -10.89 -24.10 -7.18
CA GLN A 244 -11.37 -23.17 -6.15
C GLN A 244 -10.83 -23.50 -4.76
N LYS A 245 -10.65 -24.78 -4.43
CA LYS A 245 -10.08 -25.21 -3.14
C LYS A 245 -8.62 -24.77 -3.05
N GLU A 246 -7.88 -24.89 -4.14
CA GLU A 246 -6.49 -24.45 -4.27
C GLU A 246 -6.39 -22.94 -4.08
N TRP A 247 -7.17 -22.17 -4.83
CA TRP A 247 -7.12 -20.71 -4.79
C TRP A 247 -7.65 -20.10 -3.49
N LEU A 248 -8.57 -20.78 -2.79
CA LEU A 248 -9.01 -20.34 -1.47
C LEU A 248 -7.85 -20.28 -0.46
N LYS A 249 -6.84 -21.14 -0.61
CA LYS A 249 -5.67 -21.14 0.27
C LYS A 249 -4.89 -19.84 0.21
N LEU A 250 -4.92 -19.10 -0.90
CA LEU A 250 -4.25 -17.79 -1.03
C LEU A 250 -4.77 -16.74 -0.03
N PHE A 251 -5.97 -16.93 0.52
CA PHE A 251 -6.49 -16.03 1.57
C PHE A 251 -5.91 -16.35 2.96
N THR A 252 -5.46 -17.56 3.21
CA THR A 252 -5.21 -18.06 4.58
C THR A 252 -3.83 -18.68 4.78
N GLU A 253 -3.21 -19.17 3.72
CA GLU A 253 -1.97 -19.94 3.73
C GLU A 253 -0.91 -19.21 2.89
N GLN A 254 0.11 -18.66 3.55
CA GLN A 254 1.23 -18.03 2.86
C GLN A 254 1.98 -19.01 1.94
N ALA A 255 1.99 -20.31 2.30
CA ALA A 255 2.59 -21.36 1.50
C ALA A 255 1.98 -21.48 0.09
N ALA A 256 0.69 -21.13 -0.06
CA ALA A 256 0.02 -21.19 -1.35
C ALA A 256 0.52 -20.13 -2.34
N ASP A 257 1.00 -18.99 -1.84
CA ASP A 257 1.63 -17.96 -2.67
C ASP A 257 3.06 -18.39 -3.06
N THR A 258 3.81 -18.95 -2.11
CA THR A 258 5.19 -19.42 -2.39
C THR A 258 5.31 -20.60 -3.35
N SER A 259 4.19 -21.26 -3.67
CA SER A 259 4.14 -22.38 -4.62
C SER A 259 3.76 -21.97 -6.05
N VAL A 260 3.55 -20.67 -6.29
CA VAL A 260 3.25 -20.09 -7.62
C VAL A 260 4.48 -20.12 -8.52
#